data_AF-A0A1B0CK59-F1
#
_entry.id   AF-A0A1B0CK59-F1
#
_cell.length_a   1.000
_cell.length_b   1.000
_cell.length_c   1.000
_cell.angle_alpha   90.00
_cell.angle_beta   90.00
_cell.angle_gamma   90.00
#
_symmetry.space_group_name_H-M   'P 1'
#
loop_
_entity.id
_entity.type
_entity.pdbx_description
1 polymer ?
#
loop_
_entity_poly.entity_id
_entity_poly.type
_entity_poly.pdbx_seq_one_letter_code
_entity_poly.pdbx_strand_id
1 'polypeptide(L)'
;MINIATRAANLPQYLRATSQVVASGLKPAAAGLPPLKEVSVAGAVVPATSATLNAQLPKQVVSVKSGPLVTTQVRFAHTDLQVPDFSAYRRDSVKKANRKDDSAEDRKSFTYLVVGGSLVGSAYAAKALVTQFVSSMSASADVLALAKIEIKLSDIPEGKSATFKWRGKPLFIRHRTAEEIATEQSVPPSSLRDPQADSDRVQRSEWLVVIGVCTHLGCVPIANAGDFGGYYCPCHGSHYDASGRIRKGPAPLNLEVPFYTFPDDGTLIVG
;
A
#
# COMPACT_ATOMS: atom_id res chain seq x y z
N MET A 1 -71.38 62.55 20.47
CA MET A 1 -72.30 61.54 21.03
C MET A 1 -71.75 60.20 20.58
N ILE A 2 -71.33 59.26 21.42
CA ILE A 2 -72.07 58.60 22.50
C ILE A 2 -71.08 58.11 23.56
N ASN A 3 -71.36 58.45 24.83
CA ASN A 3 -70.76 57.85 26.03
C ASN A 3 -71.27 56.42 26.18
N ILE A 4 -70.40 55.47 26.52
CA ILE A 4 -70.80 54.19 27.11
C ILE A 4 -70.14 54.07 28.48
N ALA A 5 -70.96 54.24 29.50
CA ALA A 5 -70.67 53.92 30.89
C ALA A 5 -71.08 52.48 31.16
N THR A 6 -70.23 51.67 31.81
CA THR A 6 -70.66 50.44 32.49
C THR A 6 -69.82 50.16 33.75
N ARG A 7 -70.47 50.43 34.88
CA ARG A 7 -70.43 49.83 36.23
C ARG A 7 -69.20 49.04 36.70
N ALA A 8 -68.62 49.52 37.80
CA ALA A 8 -67.83 48.77 38.75
C ALA A 8 -68.71 47.77 39.55
N ALA A 9 -68.21 46.55 39.73
CA ALA A 9 -68.84 45.52 40.57
C ALA A 9 -67.98 45.26 41.82
N ASN A 10 -68.58 45.56 42.98
CA ASN A 10 -68.45 44.98 44.32
C ASN A 10 -67.11 44.32 44.74
N LEU A 11 -66.35 45.05 45.57
CA LEU A 11 -65.34 44.51 46.49
C LEU A 11 -66.05 43.95 47.75
N PRO A 12 -65.85 42.70 48.19
CA PRO A 12 -66.47 42.19 49.40
C PRO A 12 -65.74 42.64 50.69
N GLN A 13 -66.55 42.97 51.70
CA GLN A 13 -66.25 43.57 53.01
C GLN A 13 -65.54 42.65 54.04
N TYR A 14 -64.51 41.87 53.65
CA TYR A 14 -63.85 40.94 54.59
C TYR A 14 -62.43 41.33 55.02
N LEU A 15 -62.10 42.62 55.05
CA LEU A 15 -60.91 43.15 55.72
C LEU A 15 -61.30 43.87 57.02
N ARG A 16 -61.56 43.10 58.07
CA ARG A 16 -61.46 43.56 59.46
C ARG A 16 -60.68 42.52 60.25
N ALA A 17 -59.39 42.75 60.41
CA ALA A 17 -58.55 42.01 61.35
C ALA A 17 -58.72 42.64 62.74
N THR A 18 -59.21 41.86 63.70
CA THR A 18 -59.14 42.18 65.13
C THR A 18 -58.25 41.14 65.79
N SER A 19 -57.06 41.54 66.27
CA SER A 19 -56.23 40.67 67.09
C SER A 19 -56.75 40.70 68.53
N GLN A 20 -57.30 39.61 69.02
CA GLN A 20 -57.43 39.38 70.46
C GLN A 20 -56.24 38.55 70.94
N VAL A 21 -55.42 39.14 71.79
CA VAL A 21 -54.36 38.43 72.51
C VAL A 21 -54.98 37.89 73.79
N VAL A 22 -55.14 36.57 73.88
CA VAL A 22 -55.49 35.88 75.12
C VAL A 22 -54.19 35.33 75.71
N ALA A 23 -53.78 35.82 76.88
CA ALA A 23 -52.62 35.31 77.58
C ALA A 23 -52.95 33.95 78.23
N SER A 24 -52.46 32.85 77.65
CA SER A 24 -52.49 31.53 78.28
C SER A 24 -51.21 31.31 79.09
N GLY A 25 -51.35 31.16 80.41
CA GLY A 25 -50.28 30.94 81.38
C GLY A 25 -49.69 29.52 81.36
N LEU A 26 -49.36 28.98 80.19
CA LEU A 26 -48.72 27.68 80.05
C LEU A 26 -47.21 27.85 79.87
N LYS A 27 -46.41 27.26 80.77
CA LYS A 27 -44.95 27.15 80.60
C LYS A 27 -44.65 26.37 79.32
N PRO A 28 -43.78 26.87 78.42
CA PRO A 28 -43.41 26.11 77.23
C PRO A 28 -42.58 24.89 77.67
N ALA A 29 -43.04 23.70 77.27
CA ALA A 29 -42.22 22.50 77.33
C ALA A 29 -41.06 22.68 76.36
N ALA A 30 -39.82 22.60 76.85
CA ALA A 30 -38.63 22.63 76.02
C ALA A 30 -38.59 21.36 75.14
N ALA A 31 -39.12 21.45 73.93
CA ALA A 31 -38.90 20.45 72.90
C ALA A 31 -37.44 20.60 72.44
N GLY A 32 -36.59 19.64 72.80
CA GLY A 32 -35.24 19.53 72.25
C GLY A 32 -35.34 19.37 70.73
N LEU A 33 -34.90 20.39 69.98
CA LEU A 33 -34.70 20.26 68.55
C LEU A 33 -33.63 19.18 68.33
N PRO A 34 -33.89 18.13 67.52
CA PRO A 34 -32.82 17.22 67.13
C PRO A 34 -31.74 18.04 66.39
N PRO A 35 -30.45 17.69 66.51
CA PRO A 35 -29.38 18.42 65.85
C PRO A 35 -29.66 18.46 64.35
N LEU A 36 -29.65 19.67 63.78
CA LEU A 36 -29.80 19.87 62.34
C LEU A 36 -28.72 19.06 61.63
N LYS A 37 -29.15 18.11 60.81
CA LYS A 37 -28.26 17.31 59.98
C LYS A 37 -27.44 18.27 59.13
N GLU A 38 -26.12 18.23 59.29
CA GLU A 38 -25.21 19.08 58.53
C GLU A 38 -25.48 18.86 57.04
N VAL A 39 -26.01 19.88 56.37
CA VAL A 39 -26.25 19.84 54.94
C VAL A 39 -24.87 19.94 54.29
N SER A 40 -24.28 18.79 54.02
CA SER A 40 -23.14 18.66 53.12
C SER A 40 -23.57 19.20 51.76
N VAL A 41 -23.23 20.46 51.49
CA VAL A 41 -23.32 21.02 50.14
C VAL A 41 -22.42 20.14 49.27
N ALA A 42 -23.02 19.40 48.35
CA ALA A 42 -22.26 18.59 47.39
C ALA A 42 -21.18 19.49 46.77
N GLY A 43 -19.91 19.05 46.83
CA GLY A 43 -18.81 19.80 46.25
C GLY A 43 -19.13 20.22 44.82
N ALA A 44 -18.71 21.41 44.42
CA ALA A 44 -19.02 21.99 43.12
C ALA A 44 -18.82 20.95 42.00
N VAL A 45 -19.90 20.61 41.30
CA VAL A 45 -19.86 19.64 40.20
C VAL A 45 -18.93 20.21 39.13
N VAL A 46 -17.77 19.58 38.94
CA VAL A 46 -16.82 19.97 37.91
C VAL A 46 -17.44 19.59 36.55
N PRO A 47 -17.78 20.56 35.69
CA PRO A 47 -18.41 20.27 34.41
C PRO A 47 -17.40 19.57 33.50
N ALA A 48 -17.59 18.26 33.26
CA ALA A 48 -16.67 17.44 32.48
C ALA A 48 -16.97 17.40 30.97
N THR A 49 -18.06 18.05 30.52
CA THR A 49 -18.50 18.00 29.11
C THR A 49 -18.68 19.39 28.51
N SER A 50 -18.52 19.49 27.18
CA SER A 50 -18.72 20.73 26.42
C SER A 50 -20.12 21.32 26.61
N ALA A 51 -21.15 20.47 26.74
CA ALA A 51 -22.51 20.88 27.04
C ALA A 51 -22.64 21.54 28.42
N THR A 52 -22.04 20.94 29.45
CA THR A 52 -22.04 21.50 30.82
C THR A 52 -21.23 22.78 30.93
N LEU A 53 -20.13 22.91 30.17
CA LEU A 53 -19.34 24.15 30.12
C LEU A 53 -20.12 25.29 29.46
N ASN A 54 -20.80 25.01 28.35
CA ASN A 54 -21.59 26.00 27.61
C ASN A 54 -22.82 26.48 28.38
N ALA A 55 -23.33 25.66 29.31
CA ALA A 55 -24.38 26.07 30.24
C ALA A 55 -23.89 27.03 31.33
N GLN A 56 -22.59 27.01 31.68
CA GLN A 56 -21.99 27.91 32.66
C GLN A 56 -21.52 29.24 32.07
N LEU A 57 -21.35 29.32 30.75
CA LEU A 57 -21.00 30.57 30.10
C LEU A 57 -22.19 31.55 30.15
N PRO A 58 -21.97 32.81 30.55
CA PRO A 58 -23.04 33.79 30.57
C PRO A 58 -23.53 34.07 29.14
N LYS A 59 -24.80 33.73 28.88
CA LYS A 59 -25.46 33.93 27.58
C LYS A 59 -25.94 35.37 27.34
N GLN A 60 -25.83 36.23 28.35
CA GLN A 60 -26.22 37.63 28.33
C GLN A 60 -25.09 38.48 28.92
N VAL A 61 -25.09 39.78 28.62
CA VAL A 61 -24.10 40.74 29.16
C VAL A 61 -24.16 40.72 30.68
N VAL A 62 -23.13 40.18 31.33
CA VAL A 62 -23.03 40.17 32.78
C VAL A 62 -22.80 41.60 33.26
N SER A 63 -23.73 42.11 34.05
CA SER A 63 -23.61 43.41 34.71
C SER A 63 -23.75 43.21 36.22
N VAL A 64 -22.93 43.91 37.00
CA VAL A 64 -23.02 43.91 38.45
C VAL A 64 -23.86 45.12 38.85
N LYS A 65 -24.95 44.90 39.60
CA LYS A 65 -25.74 45.97 40.20
C LYS A 65 -25.19 46.27 41.59
N SER A 66 -24.48 47.38 41.73
CA SER A 66 -23.97 47.87 43.02
C SER A 66 -24.92 48.88 43.71
N GLY A 67 -26.11 49.14 43.12
CA GLY A 67 -27.15 49.99 43.70
C GLY A 67 -28.41 50.07 42.83
N PRO A 68 -29.49 50.73 43.29
CA PRO A 68 -30.79 50.75 42.61
C PRO A 68 -30.80 51.39 41.21
N LEU A 69 -29.76 52.17 40.87
CA LEU A 69 -29.62 52.89 39.59
C LEU A 69 -28.22 52.78 38.96
N VAL A 70 -27.35 51.88 39.47
CA VAL A 70 -25.98 51.73 38.97
C VAL A 70 -25.75 50.31 38.46
N THR A 71 -25.55 50.18 37.15
CA THR A 71 -25.09 48.94 36.50
C THR A 71 -23.68 49.14 35.98
N THR A 72 -22.72 48.39 36.51
CA THR A 72 -21.35 48.35 35.97
C THR A 72 -21.19 47.17 35.01
N GLN A 73 -20.54 47.41 33.87
CA GLN A 73 -20.20 46.37 32.90
C GLN A 73 -19.03 45.52 33.42
N VAL A 74 -19.17 44.19 33.40
CA VAL A 74 -18.04 43.28 33.64
C VAL A 74 -17.11 43.35 32.43
N ARG A 75 -15.86 43.73 32.65
CA ARG A 75 -14.81 43.66 31.62
C ARG A 75 -14.22 42.27 31.65
N PHE A 76 -14.35 41.53 30.55
CA PHE A 76 -13.62 40.28 30.36
C PHE A 76 -12.19 40.64 29.94
N ALA A 77 -11.24 40.51 30.86
CA ALA A 77 -9.84 40.69 30.53
C ALA A 77 -9.26 39.34 30.09
N HIS A 78 -8.32 39.37 29.14
CA HIS A 78 -7.58 38.17 28.74
C HIS A 78 -6.79 37.56 29.92
N THR A 79 -6.58 38.32 31.00
CA THR A 79 -5.97 37.89 32.26
C THR A 79 -6.86 36.99 33.11
N ASP A 80 -8.18 36.97 32.86
CA ASP A 80 -9.15 36.15 33.60
C ASP A 80 -9.24 34.72 33.05
N LEU A 81 -8.62 34.47 31.89
CA LEU A 81 -8.55 33.16 31.26
C LEU A 81 -7.47 32.31 31.91
N GLN A 82 -7.89 31.34 32.73
CA GLN A 82 -7.02 30.29 33.24
C GLN A 82 -7.12 29.05 32.36
N VAL A 83 -5.98 28.38 32.14
CA VAL A 83 -5.95 27.10 31.44
C VAL A 83 -6.69 26.07 32.31
N PRO A 84 -7.67 25.34 31.76
CA PRO A 84 -8.37 24.29 32.50
C PRO A 84 -7.42 23.19 33.00
N ASP A 85 -7.83 22.48 34.05
CA ASP A 85 -7.04 21.34 34.52
C ASP A 85 -7.13 20.16 33.55
N PHE A 86 -5.96 19.66 33.12
CA PHE A 86 -5.80 18.50 32.24
C PHE A 86 -5.13 17.32 32.96
N SER A 87 -5.05 17.34 34.30
CA SER A 87 -4.43 16.28 35.12
C SER A 87 -4.93 14.87 34.77
N ALA A 88 -6.21 14.73 34.43
CA ALA A 88 -6.83 13.47 34.01
C ALA A 88 -6.30 12.92 32.67
N TYR A 89 -5.87 13.78 31.74
CA TYR A 89 -5.41 13.40 30.39
C TYR A 89 -3.88 13.34 30.28
N ARG A 90 -3.17 13.96 31.21
CA ARG A 90 -1.71 13.98 31.25
C ARG A 90 -1.16 12.59 31.55
N ARG A 91 -0.08 12.21 30.86
CA ARG A 91 0.70 11.01 31.22
C ARG A 91 1.26 11.19 32.64
N ASP A 92 1.43 10.10 33.38
CA ASP A 92 1.86 10.15 34.79
C ASP A 92 3.16 10.93 35.01
N SER A 93 4.07 10.90 34.03
CA SER A 93 5.35 11.61 34.07
C SER A 93 5.23 13.15 34.04
N VAL A 94 4.09 13.71 33.62
CA VAL A 94 3.84 15.18 33.52
C VAL A 94 2.61 15.65 34.30
N LYS A 95 2.08 14.83 35.22
CA LYS A 95 0.95 15.22 36.08
C LYS A 95 1.35 16.24 37.16
N LYS A 96 2.61 16.20 37.63
CA LYS A 96 3.11 17.11 38.67
C LYS A 96 3.59 18.43 38.05
N ALA A 97 2.93 19.54 38.39
CA ALA A 97 3.21 20.87 37.82
C ALA A 97 4.60 21.43 38.21
N ASN A 98 5.15 21.03 39.36
CA ASN A 98 6.40 21.57 39.91
C ASN A 98 7.63 20.64 39.69
N ARG A 99 7.63 19.82 38.63
CA ARG A 99 8.74 18.92 38.29
C ARG A 99 9.49 19.46 37.06
N LYS A 100 10.82 19.31 37.02
CA LYS A 100 11.65 19.53 35.83
C LYS A 100 11.21 18.58 34.70
N ASP A 101 11.16 19.06 33.45
CA ASP A 101 10.80 18.24 32.29
C ASP A 101 11.97 17.33 31.85
N ASP A 102 12.19 16.26 32.60
CA ASP A 102 13.19 15.22 32.34
C ASP A 102 12.65 14.08 31.47
N SER A 103 11.33 13.87 31.45
CA SER A 103 10.67 12.78 30.74
C SER A 103 10.25 13.12 29.29
N ALA A 104 10.69 14.25 28.75
CA ALA A 104 10.29 14.70 27.42
C ALA A 104 10.74 13.72 26.32
N GLU A 105 11.97 13.23 26.44
CA GLU A 105 12.56 12.32 25.47
C GLU A 105 11.87 10.95 25.50
N ASP A 106 11.65 10.37 26.67
CA ASP A 106 10.94 9.08 26.84
C ASP A 106 9.53 9.11 26.25
N ARG A 107 8.81 10.23 26.42
CA ARG A 107 7.46 10.40 25.87
C ARG A 107 7.46 10.42 24.34
N LYS A 108 8.46 11.09 23.75
CA LYS A 108 8.64 11.20 22.30
C LYS A 108 9.10 9.87 21.72
N SER A 109 10.11 9.24 22.32
CA SER A 109 10.68 7.98 21.88
C SER A 109 9.63 6.87 21.87
N PHE A 110 8.78 6.77 22.90
CA PHE A 110 7.66 5.82 22.91
C PHE A 110 6.70 6.07 21.72
N THR A 111 6.31 7.32 21.49
CA THR A 111 5.42 7.67 20.38
C THR A 111 6.06 7.41 19.02
N TYR A 112 7.34 7.76 18.84
CA TYR A 112 8.08 7.47 17.60
C TYR A 112 8.33 5.98 17.39
N LEU A 113 8.52 5.21 18.45
CA LEU A 113 8.66 3.76 18.37
C LEU A 113 7.37 3.11 17.86
N VAL A 114 6.21 3.52 18.39
CA VAL A 114 4.92 3.01 17.92
C VAL A 114 4.70 3.37 16.45
N VAL A 115 4.93 4.63 16.07
CA VAL A 115 4.79 5.08 14.67
C VAL A 115 5.78 4.36 13.76
N GLY A 116 7.05 4.28 14.14
CA GLY A 116 8.10 3.61 13.38
C GLY A 116 7.83 2.11 13.21
N GLY A 117 7.41 1.43 14.27
CA GLY A 117 7.02 0.02 14.22
C GLY A 117 5.83 -0.23 13.29
N SER A 118 4.80 0.62 13.36
CA SER A 118 3.66 0.56 12.43
C SER A 118 4.07 0.82 10.98
N LEU A 119 4.99 1.76 10.73
CA LEU A 119 5.49 2.07 9.40
C LEU A 119 6.28 0.91 8.77
N VAL A 120 7.09 0.20 9.56
CA VAL A 120 7.82 -0.98 9.07
C VAL A 120 6.83 -2.09 8.68
N GLY A 121 5.82 -2.34 9.52
CA GLY A 121 4.78 -3.33 9.23
C GLY A 121 3.97 -2.98 7.97
N SER A 122 3.58 -1.71 7.81
CA SER A 122 2.85 -1.26 6.62
C SER A 122 3.70 -1.29 5.36
N ALA A 123 4.99 -0.92 5.44
CA ALA A 123 5.91 -1.02 4.32
C ALA A 123 6.12 -2.47 3.86
N TYR A 124 6.22 -3.42 4.80
CA TYR A 124 6.28 -4.85 4.47
C TYR A 124 5.00 -5.33 3.77
N ALA A 125 3.83 -4.95 4.30
CA ALA A 125 2.55 -5.29 3.68
C ALA A 125 2.42 -4.70 2.27
N ALA A 126 2.78 -3.43 2.09
CA ALA A 126 2.79 -2.77 0.78
C ALA A 126 3.74 -3.46 -0.19
N LYS A 127 4.96 -3.81 0.24
CA LYS A 127 5.91 -4.58 -0.57
C LYS A 127 5.29 -5.91 -0.99
N ALA A 128 4.73 -6.68 -0.06
CA ALA A 128 4.11 -7.96 -0.36
C ALA A 128 3.00 -7.81 -1.42
N LEU A 129 2.08 -6.86 -1.23
CA LEU A 129 1.01 -6.60 -2.18
C LEU A 129 1.56 -6.22 -3.56
N VAL A 130 2.42 -5.21 -3.64
CA VAL A 130 2.99 -4.73 -4.93
C VAL A 130 3.73 -5.86 -5.64
N THR A 131 4.55 -6.63 -4.93
CA THR A 131 5.29 -7.75 -5.53
C THR A 131 4.36 -8.84 -6.05
N GLN A 132 3.25 -9.15 -5.38
CA GLN A 132 2.27 -10.12 -5.87
C GLN A 132 1.57 -9.62 -7.14
N PHE A 133 1.19 -8.34 -7.19
CA PHE A 133 0.62 -7.76 -8.41
C PHE A 133 1.62 -7.78 -9.57
N VAL A 134 2.87 -7.38 -9.35
CA VAL A 134 3.92 -7.43 -10.38
C VAL A 134 4.19 -8.88 -10.82
N SER A 135 4.28 -9.81 -9.86
CA SER A 135 4.50 -11.23 -10.15
C SER A 135 3.35 -11.85 -10.96
N SER A 136 2.11 -11.40 -10.76
CA SER A 136 0.96 -11.86 -11.55
C SER A 136 1.01 -11.47 -13.03
N MET A 137 1.80 -10.43 -13.36
CA MET A 137 2.06 -10.01 -14.74
C MET A 137 3.30 -10.69 -15.35
N SER A 138 4.05 -11.47 -14.58
CA SER A 138 5.19 -12.26 -15.07
C SER A 138 4.71 -13.57 -15.73
N ALA A 139 5.64 -14.33 -16.30
CA ALA A 139 5.31 -15.58 -16.97
C ALA A 139 4.60 -16.56 -16.02
N SER A 140 3.41 -17.03 -16.42
CA SER A 140 2.60 -17.98 -15.67
C SER A 140 3.21 -19.38 -15.68
N ALA A 141 2.79 -20.24 -14.73
CA ALA A 141 3.37 -21.57 -14.53
C ALA A 141 3.22 -22.50 -15.75
N ASP A 142 2.14 -22.34 -16.53
CA ASP A 142 1.92 -23.06 -17.80
C ASP A 142 2.90 -22.62 -18.89
N VAL A 143 3.22 -21.32 -18.97
CA VAL A 143 4.26 -20.80 -19.88
C VAL A 143 5.64 -21.28 -19.46
N LEU A 144 5.92 -21.35 -18.15
CA LEU A 144 7.16 -21.90 -17.61
C LEU A 144 7.27 -23.43 -17.81
N ALA A 145 6.16 -24.16 -17.79
CA ALA A 145 6.15 -25.58 -18.11
C ALA A 145 6.58 -25.84 -19.58
N LEU A 146 6.23 -24.92 -20.49
CA LEU A 146 6.68 -24.93 -21.89
C LEU A 146 8.10 -24.38 -22.08
N ALA A 147 8.81 -24.01 -21.01
CA ALA A 147 10.15 -23.44 -21.11
C ALA A 147 11.20 -24.46 -21.54
N LYS A 148 10.95 -25.76 -21.28
CA LYS A 148 11.81 -26.88 -21.68
C LYS A 148 11.06 -27.80 -22.63
N ILE A 149 11.76 -28.33 -23.62
CA ILE A 149 11.21 -29.31 -24.56
C ILE A 149 12.17 -30.50 -24.64
N GLU A 150 11.60 -31.70 -24.59
CA GLU A 150 12.31 -32.95 -24.78
C GLU A 150 12.03 -33.43 -26.21
N ILE A 151 13.09 -33.64 -26.99
CA ILE A 151 13.01 -34.14 -28.37
C ILE A 151 13.70 -35.50 -28.44
N LYS A 152 13.04 -36.47 -29.07
CA LYS A 152 13.65 -37.75 -29.43
C LYS A 152 14.51 -37.58 -30.68
N LEU A 153 15.78 -37.95 -30.57
CA LEU A 153 16.75 -37.85 -31.65
C LEU A 153 16.52 -38.90 -32.76
N SER A 154 15.89 -40.02 -32.41
CA SER A 154 15.55 -41.11 -33.35
C SER A 154 14.62 -40.69 -34.49
N ASP A 155 13.82 -39.65 -34.28
CA ASP A 155 12.79 -39.23 -35.22
C ASP A 155 13.36 -38.34 -36.35
N ILE A 156 14.63 -37.92 -36.22
CA ILE A 156 15.31 -37.02 -37.15
C ILE A 156 16.38 -37.81 -37.94
N PRO A 157 16.10 -38.19 -39.20
CA PRO A 157 17.08 -38.87 -40.02
C PRO A 157 18.22 -37.93 -40.42
N GLU A 158 19.38 -38.52 -40.70
CA GLU A 158 20.57 -37.80 -41.17
C GLU A 158 20.29 -36.93 -42.41
N GLY A 159 20.86 -35.73 -42.44
CA GLY A 159 20.71 -34.74 -43.50
C GLY A 159 19.37 -33.97 -43.51
N LYS A 160 18.45 -34.27 -42.57
CA LYS A 160 17.19 -33.51 -42.43
C LYS A 160 17.23 -32.58 -41.23
N SER A 161 16.55 -31.44 -41.39
CA SER A 161 16.29 -30.49 -40.32
C SER A 161 14.83 -30.61 -39.89
N ALA A 162 14.59 -30.98 -38.64
CA ALA A 162 13.28 -30.92 -38.03
C ALA A 162 13.04 -29.51 -37.45
N THR A 163 11.78 -29.07 -37.49
CA THR A 163 11.35 -27.78 -36.93
C THR A 163 10.35 -28.04 -35.82
N PHE A 164 10.68 -27.61 -34.61
CA PHE A 164 9.81 -27.69 -33.44
C PHE A 164 9.35 -26.28 -33.04
N LYS A 165 8.20 -26.17 -32.38
CA LYS A 165 7.74 -24.91 -31.79
C LYS A 165 8.16 -24.87 -30.33
N TRP A 166 9.06 -23.96 -29.95
CA TRP A 166 9.56 -23.81 -28.59
C TRP A 166 9.60 -22.34 -28.17
N ARG A 167 9.01 -22.00 -27.01
CA ARG A 167 8.85 -20.61 -26.52
C ARG A 167 8.24 -19.64 -27.56
N GLY A 168 7.33 -20.15 -28.39
CA GLY A 168 6.72 -19.37 -29.48
C GLY A 168 7.63 -19.10 -30.69
N LYS A 169 8.88 -19.56 -30.65
CA LYS A 169 9.87 -19.46 -31.73
C LYS A 169 10.03 -20.84 -32.42
N PRO A 170 10.40 -20.88 -33.71
CA PRO A 170 10.85 -22.12 -34.34
C PRO A 170 12.22 -22.52 -33.76
N LEU A 171 12.38 -23.80 -33.45
CA LEU A 171 13.61 -24.44 -33.04
C LEU A 171 14.00 -25.43 -34.13
N PHE A 172 15.16 -25.23 -34.74
CA PHE A 172 15.72 -26.13 -35.74
C PHE A 172 16.67 -27.11 -35.08
N ILE A 173 16.44 -28.38 -35.35
CA ILE A 173 17.30 -29.48 -34.96
C ILE A 173 17.68 -30.20 -36.23
N ARG A 174 18.95 -30.11 -36.61
CA ARG A 174 19.50 -30.73 -37.82
C ARG A 174 20.43 -31.85 -37.42
N HIS A 175 20.17 -33.03 -37.98
CA HIS A 175 21.10 -34.14 -37.95
C HIS A 175 22.04 -33.98 -39.15
N ARG A 176 23.29 -33.58 -38.91
CA ARG A 176 24.27 -33.24 -39.93
C ARG A 176 24.97 -34.48 -40.45
N THR A 177 25.28 -34.50 -41.76
CA THR A 177 26.09 -35.56 -42.36
C THR A 177 27.58 -35.33 -42.09
N ALA A 178 28.40 -36.38 -42.21
CA ALA A 178 29.85 -36.25 -42.07
C ALA A 178 30.46 -35.24 -43.08
N GLU A 179 29.89 -35.16 -44.28
CA GLU A 179 30.31 -34.20 -45.32
C GLU A 179 30.00 -32.75 -44.92
N GLU A 180 28.82 -32.50 -44.34
CA GLU A 180 28.45 -31.17 -43.81
C GLU A 180 29.37 -30.75 -42.68
N ILE A 181 29.67 -31.67 -41.75
CA ILE A 181 30.57 -31.40 -40.62
C ILE A 181 31.97 -31.03 -41.11
N ALA A 182 32.53 -31.82 -42.04
CA ALA A 182 33.85 -31.55 -42.61
C ALA A 182 33.89 -30.19 -43.35
N THR A 183 32.82 -29.88 -44.09
CA THR A 183 32.70 -28.60 -44.81
C THR A 183 32.69 -27.43 -43.84
N GLU A 184 31.83 -27.47 -42.80
CA GLU A 184 31.68 -26.35 -41.86
C GLU A 184 32.89 -26.15 -40.94
N GLN A 185 33.61 -27.22 -40.61
CA GLN A 185 34.87 -27.16 -39.86
C GLN A 185 36.03 -26.61 -40.68
N SER A 186 36.00 -26.80 -42.02
CA SER A 186 37.03 -26.26 -42.91
C SER A 186 36.94 -24.74 -43.13
N VAL A 187 35.81 -24.12 -42.79
CA VAL A 187 35.59 -22.69 -42.98
C VAL A 187 36.39 -21.89 -41.94
N PRO A 188 37.31 -21.01 -42.36
CA PRO A 188 38.08 -20.21 -41.41
C PRO A 188 37.19 -19.17 -40.72
N PRO A 189 37.19 -19.09 -39.37
CA PRO A 189 36.35 -18.15 -38.63
C PRO A 189 36.56 -16.68 -39.01
N SER A 190 37.76 -16.31 -39.46
CA SER A 190 38.10 -14.94 -39.90
C SER A 190 37.38 -14.50 -41.17
N SER A 191 36.87 -15.43 -41.97
CA SER A 191 36.10 -15.12 -43.19
C SER A 191 34.64 -14.80 -42.89
N LEU A 192 34.18 -15.08 -41.67
CA LEU A 192 32.80 -14.92 -41.25
C LEU A 192 32.58 -13.51 -40.71
N ARG A 193 31.35 -13.01 -40.88
CA ARG A 193 30.94 -11.74 -40.30
C ARG A 193 30.92 -11.78 -38.77
N ASP A 194 30.48 -12.91 -38.22
CA ASP A 194 30.45 -13.22 -36.81
C ASP A 194 31.38 -14.44 -36.57
N PRO A 195 32.66 -14.20 -36.24
CA PRO A 195 33.69 -15.24 -36.17
C PRO A 195 33.40 -16.26 -35.08
N GLN A 196 32.92 -17.44 -35.49
CA GLN A 196 32.66 -18.54 -34.57
C GLN A 196 33.01 -19.88 -35.24
N ALA A 197 33.81 -20.69 -34.54
CA ALA A 197 34.11 -22.04 -34.98
C ALA A 197 32.89 -22.96 -34.80
N ASP A 198 32.80 -24.02 -35.60
CA ASP A 198 31.69 -24.98 -35.49
C ASP A 198 31.69 -25.71 -34.14
N SER A 199 32.88 -26.05 -33.64
CA SER A 199 33.09 -26.71 -32.33
C SER A 199 32.53 -25.92 -31.15
N ASP A 200 32.46 -24.59 -31.27
CA ASP A 200 32.00 -23.72 -30.19
C ASP A 200 30.48 -23.55 -30.20
N ARG A 201 29.82 -24.01 -31.28
CA ARG A 201 28.37 -23.90 -31.49
C ARG A 201 27.63 -25.20 -31.16
N VAL A 202 28.32 -26.32 -31.20
CA VAL A 202 27.74 -27.65 -31.04
C VAL A 202 28.44 -28.43 -29.95
N GLN A 203 27.68 -29.14 -29.10
CA GLN A 203 28.26 -30.06 -28.11
C GLN A 203 28.62 -31.42 -28.73
N ARG A 204 27.77 -31.88 -29.66
CA ARG A 204 27.95 -33.10 -30.45
C ARG A 204 27.94 -32.71 -31.93
N SER A 205 28.98 -33.04 -32.69
CA SER A 205 29.17 -32.57 -34.07
C SER A 205 28.04 -32.96 -35.03
N GLU A 206 27.39 -34.08 -34.79
CA GLU A 206 26.28 -34.58 -35.59
C GLU A 206 24.97 -33.80 -35.36
N TRP A 207 24.84 -33.05 -34.26
CA TRP A 207 23.62 -32.32 -33.91
C TRP A 207 23.84 -30.81 -33.91
N LEU A 208 23.17 -30.12 -34.82
CA LEU A 208 23.00 -28.68 -34.75
C LEU A 208 21.64 -28.34 -34.14
N VAL A 209 21.66 -27.54 -33.07
CA VAL A 209 20.46 -27.01 -32.42
C VAL A 209 20.53 -25.49 -32.47
N VAL A 210 19.61 -24.86 -33.20
CA VAL A 210 19.56 -23.40 -33.34
C VAL A 210 18.14 -22.87 -33.31
N ILE A 211 17.96 -21.66 -32.79
CA ILE A 211 16.68 -20.95 -32.86
C ILE A 211 16.50 -20.45 -34.30
N GLY A 212 15.40 -20.85 -34.94
CA GLY A 212 15.05 -20.50 -36.31
C GLY A 212 14.54 -19.06 -36.49
N VAL A 213 15.12 -18.11 -35.76
CA VAL A 213 14.75 -16.70 -35.80
C VAL A 213 15.91 -15.93 -36.41
N CYS A 214 15.70 -15.41 -37.61
CA CYS A 214 16.69 -14.63 -38.33
C CYS A 214 17.09 -13.39 -37.51
N THR A 215 18.39 -13.20 -37.28
CA THR A 215 18.93 -12.12 -36.44
C THR A 215 18.81 -10.73 -37.07
N HIS A 216 18.33 -10.63 -38.32
CA HIS A 216 18.00 -9.36 -38.94
C HIS A 216 16.75 -8.74 -38.29
N LEU A 217 15.58 -9.34 -38.52
CA LEU A 217 14.27 -8.81 -38.08
C LEU A 217 13.29 -9.92 -37.64
N GLY A 218 13.80 -11.11 -37.32
CA GLY A 218 13.00 -12.17 -36.69
C GLY A 218 12.19 -13.08 -37.61
N CYS A 219 12.35 -12.99 -38.93
CA CYS A 219 11.74 -13.93 -39.87
C CYS A 219 12.23 -15.38 -39.66
N VAL A 220 11.47 -16.37 -40.13
CA VAL A 220 11.85 -17.78 -40.09
C VAL A 220 12.67 -18.16 -41.33
N PRO A 221 13.95 -18.56 -41.20
CA PRO A 221 14.73 -19.09 -42.31
C PRO A 221 14.19 -20.44 -42.79
N ILE A 222 14.29 -20.70 -44.09
CA ILE A 222 13.93 -21.97 -44.72
C ILE A 222 15.16 -22.88 -44.70
N ALA A 223 15.03 -24.10 -44.20
CA ALA A 223 16.11 -25.08 -44.18
C ALA A 223 16.42 -25.63 -45.58
N ASN A 224 17.66 -26.06 -45.81
CA ASN A 224 18.17 -26.61 -47.08
C ASN A 224 17.99 -25.63 -48.26
N ALA A 225 18.09 -24.34 -47.99
CA ALA A 225 17.93 -23.29 -48.99
C ALA A 225 19.06 -22.26 -48.90
N GLY A 226 19.30 -21.57 -50.01
CA GLY A 226 20.34 -20.55 -50.15
C GLY A 226 21.71 -21.11 -50.56
N ASP A 227 22.60 -20.19 -50.91
CA ASP A 227 23.92 -20.45 -51.51
C ASP A 227 24.88 -21.35 -50.69
N PHE A 228 24.63 -21.56 -49.39
CA PHE A 228 25.55 -22.25 -48.47
C PHE A 228 24.97 -23.54 -47.86
N GLY A 229 23.88 -24.08 -48.40
CA GLY A 229 23.33 -25.39 -47.99
C GLY A 229 22.72 -25.46 -46.58
N GLY A 230 22.71 -24.36 -45.82
CA GLY A 230 22.13 -24.29 -44.49
C GLY A 230 20.70 -23.75 -44.51
N TYR A 231 20.57 -22.44 -44.29
CA TYR A 231 19.27 -21.77 -44.16
C TYR A 231 19.19 -20.48 -44.98
N TYR A 232 18.01 -20.20 -45.53
CA TYR A 232 17.74 -18.98 -46.30
C TYR A 232 16.55 -18.21 -45.75
N CYS A 233 16.76 -16.94 -45.41
CA CYS A 233 15.70 -16.04 -44.97
C CYS A 233 15.17 -15.22 -46.17
N PRO A 234 13.94 -15.48 -46.66
CA PRO A 234 13.40 -14.83 -47.86
C PRO A 234 13.05 -13.35 -47.67
N CYS A 235 12.96 -12.86 -46.43
CA CYS A 235 12.55 -11.48 -46.16
C CYS A 235 13.50 -10.43 -46.75
N HIS A 236 14.81 -10.64 -46.61
CA HIS A 236 15.85 -9.70 -47.07
C HIS A 236 17.09 -10.43 -47.62
N GLY A 237 16.96 -11.71 -47.98
CA GLY A 237 18.04 -12.50 -48.60
C GLY A 237 19.22 -12.78 -47.68
N SER A 238 18.99 -13.14 -46.41
CA SER A 238 20.09 -13.61 -45.53
C SER A 238 20.34 -15.10 -45.72
N HIS A 239 21.59 -15.47 -45.95
CA HIS A 239 22.03 -16.84 -46.16
C HIS A 239 22.89 -17.31 -44.99
N TYR A 240 22.52 -18.45 -44.42
CA TYR A 240 23.23 -19.11 -43.34
C TYR A 240 23.81 -20.43 -43.82
N ASP A 241 24.97 -20.80 -43.30
CA ASP A 241 25.60 -22.10 -43.55
C ASP A 241 24.99 -23.23 -42.70
N ALA A 242 25.47 -24.46 -42.84
CA ALA A 242 24.94 -25.63 -42.14
C ALA A 242 25.31 -25.67 -40.64
N SER A 243 26.07 -24.70 -40.15
CA SER A 243 26.29 -24.41 -38.72
C SER A 243 25.38 -23.27 -38.20
N GLY A 244 24.55 -22.70 -39.08
CA GLY A 244 23.67 -21.58 -38.78
C GLY A 244 24.40 -20.24 -38.69
N ARG A 245 25.60 -20.12 -39.27
CA ARG A 245 26.40 -18.88 -39.26
C ARG A 245 26.04 -18.01 -40.45
N ILE A 246 26.02 -16.70 -40.26
CA ILE A 246 25.66 -15.74 -41.31
C ILE A 246 26.81 -15.58 -42.31
N ARG A 247 26.50 -15.80 -43.59
CA ARG A 247 27.47 -15.71 -44.69
C ARG A 247 27.20 -14.50 -45.59
N LYS A 248 25.93 -14.26 -45.92
CA LYS A 248 25.52 -13.23 -46.89
C LYS A 248 24.19 -12.62 -46.48
N GLY A 249 23.97 -11.35 -46.87
CA GLY A 249 22.75 -10.61 -46.58
C GLY A 249 22.90 -9.63 -45.40
N PRO A 250 21.79 -9.02 -44.92
CA PRO A 250 21.81 -7.96 -43.92
C PRO A 250 21.85 -8.44 -42.45
N ALA A 251 21.65 -9.72 -42.15
CA ALA A 251 21.67 -10.21 -40.78
C ALA A 251 23.02 -9.93 -40.08
N PRO A 252 23.04 -9.37 -38.87
CA PRO A 252 24.28 -8.97 -38.21
C PRO A 252 25.01 -10.15 -37.54
N LEU A 253 24.26 -11.15 -37.04
CA LEU A 253 24.77 -12.22 -36.17
C LEU A 253 24.41 -13.61 -36.70
N ASN A 254 25.13 -14.63 -36.23
CA ASN A 254 24.79 -16.04 -36.44
C ASN A 254 23.45 -16.41 -35.77
N LEU A 255 22.80 -17.49 -36.20
CA LEU A 255 21.61 -18.01 -35.51
C LEU A 255 21.96 -18.40 -34.06
N GLU A 256 21.08 -18.03 -33.15
CA GLU A 256 21.25 -18.26 -31.71
C GLU A 256 21.22 -19.76 -31.41
N VAL A 257 22.24 -20.24 -30.70
CA VAL A 257 22.29 -21.60 -30.16
C VAL A 257 21.65 -21.55 -28.77
N PRO A 258 20.50 -22.21 -28.53
CA PRO A 258 19.88 -22.21 -27.21
C PRO A 258 20.70 -23.05 -26.23
N PHE A 259 20.44 -22.92 -24.94
CA PHE A 259 20.96 -23.88 -23.96
C PHE A 259 20.26 -25.23 -24.14
N TYR A 260 21.03 -26.30 -24.28
CA TYR A 260 20.53 -27.66 -24.37
C TYR A 260 21.50 -28.64 -23.71
N THR A 261 20.98 -29.82 -23.37
CA THR A 261 21.74 -30.92 -22.77
C THR A 261 21.28 -32.26 -23.32
N PHE A 262 22.18 -33.22 -23.36
CA PHE A 262 21.89 -34.62 -23.72
C PHE A 262 21.91 -35.46 -22.43
N PRO A 263 20.76 -35.69 -21.76
CA PRO A 263 20.69 -36.56 -20.58
C PRO A 263 21.00 -38.03 -20.92
N ASP A 264 20.61 -38.48 -22.11
CA ASP A 264 20.82 -39.81 -22.65
C ASP A 264 21.11 -39.72 -24.17
N ASP A 265 21.48 -40.84 -24.79
CA ASP A 265 21.85 -40.85 -26.22
C ASP A 265 20.66 -40.72 -27.18
N GLY A 266 19.43 -40.89 -26.69
CA GLY A 266 18.21 -40.80 -27.49
C GLY A 266 17.43 -39.50 -27.34
N THR A 267 17.75 -38.69 -26.33
CA THR A 267 16.92 -37.56 -25.91
C THR A 267 17.74 -36.26 -25.83
N LEU A 268 17.17 -35.20 -26.37
CA LEU A 268 17.71 -33.85 -26.30
C LEU A 268 16.75 -32.97 -25.51
N ILE A 269 17.24 -32.33 -24.44
CA ILE A 269 16.48 -31.37 -23.65
C ILE A 269 16.97 -29.96 -23.99
N VAL A 270 16.06 -29.11 -24.45
CA VAL A 270 16.34 -27.70 -24.77
C VAL A 270 15.61 -26.80 -23.78
N GLY A 271 16.34 -25.96 -23.04
CA GLY A 271 15.81 -24.91 -22.16
C GLY A 271 16.22 -24.91 -20.69
#